data_AF-A0A1Y1MLZ2-F1
#
_entry.id   AF-A0A1Y1MLZ2-F1
#
_cell.length_a   1.000
_cell.length_b   1.000
_cell.length_c   1.000
_cell.angle_alpha   90.00
_cell.angle_beta   90.00
_cell.angle_gamma   90.00
#
_symmetry.space_group_name_H-M   'P 1'
#
loop_
_entity.id
_entity.type
_entity.pdbx_description
1 polymer ?
#
loop_
_entity_poly.entity_id
_entity_poly.type
_entity_poly.pdbx_seq_one_letter_code
_entity_poly.pdbx_strand_id
1 'polypeptide(L)'
;KILFWSSKGEVNQNHKWYYQIQGQLHITRRQYCVFAAWTPKGLKTETILKDDQFWKTEMEEKLVSFYMKCLLPELVDPRKVRNMPIRDPDTILQAIENRKRKL
;
A
#
# COMPACT_ATOMS: atom_id res chain seq x y z
N LYS A 1 -8.53 6.99 -17.47
CA LYS A 1 -7.61 5.99 -18.07
C LYS A 1 -7.07 5.11 -16.96
N ILE A 2 -7.10 3.78 -17.09
CA ILE A 2 -6.54 2.89 -16.07
C ILE A 2 -5.03 2.83 -16.29
N LEU A 3 -4.24 3.20 -15.28
CA LEU A 3 -2.78 3.26 -15.32
C LEU A 3 -2.10 2.04 -14.67
N PHE A 4 -2.92 1.03 -14.35
CA PHE A 4 -2.44 -0.22 -13.78
C PHE A 4 -1.65 -1.06 -14.79
N TRP A 5 -1.99 -0.93 -16.07
CA TRP A 5 -1.22 -1.53 -17.14
C TRP A 5 -0.36 -0.48 -17.84
N SER A 6 0.87 -0.86 -18.22
CA SER A 6 1.75 -0.07 -19.08
C SER A 6 1.15 0.11 -20.48
N SER A 7 1.73 0.97 -21.31
CA SER A 7 1.34 1.09 -22.72
C SER A 7 1.50 -0.23 -23.50
N LYS A 8 2.37 -1.12 -23.04
CA LYS A 8 2.60 -2.46 -23.59
C LYS A 8 1.68 -3.53 -22.99
N GLY A 9 0.81 -3.14 -22.04
CA GLY A 9 -0.13 -4.05 -21.39
C GLY A 9 0.43 -4.79 -20.17
N GLU A 10 1.65 -4.48 -19.72
CA GLU A 10 2.30 -5.12 -18.56
C GLU A 10 1.79 -4.55 -17.24
N VAL A 11 1.79 -5.34 -16.17
CA VAL A 11 1.37 -4.87 -14.83
C VAL A 11 2.36 -3.86 -14.27
N ASN A 12 1.85 -2.71 -13.84
CA ASN A 12 2.63 -1.69 -13.14
C ASN A 12 2.77 -2.04 -11.66
N GLN A 13 3.92 -2.59 -11.29
CA GLN A 13 4.23 -2.97 -9.90
C GLN A 13 4.33 -1.77 -8.93
N ASN A 14 4.54 -0.56 -9.45
CA ASN A 14 4.55 0.67 -8.65
C ASN A 14 3.13 1.22 -8.38
N HIS A 15 2.10 0.61 -8.95
CA HIS A 15 0.73 1.05 -8.77
C HIS A 15 0.15 0.56 -7.43
N LYS A 16 -0.68 1.40 -6.80
CA LYS A 16 -1.30 1.10 -5.48
C LYS A 16 -2.06 -0.23 -5.44
N TRP A 17 -2.69 -0.61 -6.55
CA TRP A 17 -3.39 -1.89 -6.65
C TRP A 17 -2.45 -3.09 -6.59
N TYR A 18 -1.21 -2.99 -7.10
CA TYR A 18 -0.23 -4.07 -6.98
C TYR A 18 0.14 -4.30 -5.51
N TYR A 19 0.41 -3.23 -4.76
CA TYR A 19 0.64 -3.30 -3.31
C TYR A 19 -0.55 -3.92 -2.55
N GLN A 20 -1.79 -3.55 -2.91
CA GLN A 20 -2.97 -4.15 -2.29
C GLN A 20 -3.06 -5.66 -2.55
N ILE A 21 -2.85 -6.07 -3.80
CA ILE A 21 -2.93 -7.48 -4.21
C ILE A 21 -1.82 -8.29 -3.53
N GLN A 22 -0.57 -7.84 -3.58
CA GLN A 22 0.55 -8.53 -2.92
C GLN A 22 0.34 -8.66 -1.42
N GLY A 23 -0.16 -7.60 -0.77
CA GLY A 23 -0.49 -7.66 0.66
C GLY A 23 -1.58 -8.68 0.98
N GLN A 24 -2.66 -8.71 0.20
CA GLN A 24 -3.73 -9.68 0.39
C GLN A 24 -3.25 -11.12 0.15
N LEU A 25 -2.44 -11.36 -0.88
CA LEU A 25 -1.88 -12.68 -1.17
C LEU A 25 -1.00 -13.18 -0.02
N HIS A 26 -0.15 -12.31 0.53
CA HIS A 26 0.73 -12.66 1.65
C HIS A 26 -0.07 -12.97 2.93
N ILE A 27 -1.04 -12.12 3.29
CA ILE A 27 -1.88 -12.30 4.48
C ILE A 27 -2.73 -13.57 4.38
N THR A 28 -3.36 -13.81 3.23
CA THR A 28 -4.26 -14.95 3.02
C THR A 28 -3.55 -16.23 2.62
N ARG A 29 -2.22 -16.20 2.49
CA ARG A 29 -1.36 -17.32 2.04
C ARG A 29 -1.78 -17.91 0.69
N ARG A 30 -2.31 -17.08 -0.20
CA ARG A 30 -2.72 -17.46 -1.56
C ARG A 30 -1.56 -17.24 -2.54
N GLN A 31 -1.51 -18.04 -3.61
CA GLN A 31 -0.41 -17.99 -4.58
C GLN A 31 -0.67 -17.03 -5.74
N TYR A 32 -1.92 -16.69 -6.00
CA TYR A 32 -2.28 -15.77 -7.09
C TYR A 32 -3.63 -15.10 -6.85
N CYS A 33 -3.85 -13.99 -7.55
CA CYS A 33 -5.10 -13.25 -7.62
C CYS A 33 -5.47 -13.08 -9.09
N VAL A 34 -6.75 -13.27 -9.42
CA VAL A 34 -7.30 -12.83 -10.71
C VAL A 34 -7.80 -11.41 -10.53
N PHE A 35 -7.04 -10.43 -11.03
CA PHE A 35 -7.42 -9.03 -11.03
C PHE A 35 -8.33 -8.74 -12.22
N ALA A 36 -9.50 -8.14 -11.97
CA ALA A 36 -10.48 -7.83 -13.00
C ALA A 36 -10.83 -6.34 -12.97
N ALA A 37 -10.63 -5.64 -14.10
CA ALA A 37 -11.07 -4.26 -14.27
C ALA A 37 -12.16 -4.20 -15.34
N TRP A 38 -13.35 -3.79 -14.91
CA TRP A 38 -14.49 -3.58 -15.78
C TRP A 38 -14.66 -2.10 -16.11
N THR A 39 -15.01 -1.83 -17.36
CA THR A 39 -15.44 -0.51 -17.85
C THR A 39 -16.61 -0.70 -18.81
N PRO A 40 -17.37 0.36 -19.15
CA PRO A 40 -18.37 0.28 -20.22
C PRO A 40 -17.82 -0.17 -21.59
N LYS A 41 -16.50 -0.07 -21.80
CA LYS A 41 -15.82 -0.52 -23.03
C LYS A 41 -15.45 -2.01 -23.00
N GLY A 42 -15.56 -2.67 -21.84
CA GLY A 42 -15.23 -4.08 -21.68
C GLY A 42 -14.56 -4.41 -20.36
N LEU A 43 -14.33 -5.72 -20.17
CA LEU A 43 -13.65 -6.32 -19.04
C LEU A 43 -12.22 -6.71 -19.44
N LYS A 44 -11.23 -6.34 -18.63
CA LYS A 44 -9.87 -6.87 -18.73
C LYS A 44 -9.51 -7.59 -17.44
N THR A 45 -8.96 -8.80 -17.56
CA THR A 45 -8.47 -9.59 -16.43
C THR A 45 -6.97 -9.83 -16.53
N GLU A 46 -6.33 -10.01 -15.38
CA GLU A 46 -4.90 -10.28 -15.25
C GLU A 46 -4.66 -11.24 -14.07
N THR A 47 -3.85 -12.28 -14.27
CA THR A 47 -3.46 -13.17 -13.15
C THR A 47 -2.15 -12.66 -12.56
N ILE A 48 -2.19 -12.28 -11.28
CA ILE A 48 -1.04 -11.76 -10.56
C ILE A 48 -0.59 -12.81 -9.56
N LEU A 49 0.67 -13.23 -9.67
CA LEU A 49 1.28 -14.18 -8.75
C LEU A 49 1.76 -13.47 -7.49
N LYS A 50 1.78 -14.21 -6.37
CA LYS A 50 2.39 -13.75 -5.12
C LYS A 50 3.89 -13.55 -5.35
N ASP A 51 4.39 -12.40 -4.91
CA ASP A 51 5.77 -11.97 -5.04
C ASP A 51 6.37 -11.78 -3.64
N ASP A 52 6.97 -12.85 -3.12
CA ASP A 52 7.57 -12.83 -1.77
C ASP A 52 8.80 -11.94 -1.69
N GLN A 53 9.50 -11.71 -2.81
CA GLN A 53 10.64 -10.81 -2.85
C GLN A 53 10.18 -9.36 -2.72
N PHE A 54 9.18 -8.97 -3.52
CA PHE A 54 8.57 -7.65 -3.42
C PHE A 54 7.98 -7.38 -2.04
N TRP A 55 7.32 -8.38 -1.42
CA TRP A 55 6.84 -8.24 -0.04
C TRP A 55 7.98 -7.87 0.92
N LYS A 56 9.07 -8.64 0.90
CA LYS A 56 10.20 -8.47 1.82
C LYS A 56 10.94 -7.15 1.59
N THR A 57 11.16 -6.76 0.34
CA THR A 57 11.97 -5.57 0.03
C THR A 57 11.16 -4.28 0.02
N GLU A 58 9.90 -4.31 -0.39
CA GLU A 58 9.12 -3.08 -0.61
C GLU A 58 8.02 -2.83 0.41
N MET A 59 7.51 -3.87 1.09
CA MET A 59 6.30 -3.75 1.91
C MET A 59 6.54 -3.97 3.40
N GLU A 60 7.19 -5.07 3.77
CA GLU A 60 7.23 -5.58 5.15
C GLU A 60 7.75 -4.54 6.14
N GLU A 61 8.92 -3.95 5.89
CA GLU A 61 9.53 -2.96 6.79
C GLU A 61 8.62 -1.74 6.98
N LYS A 62 8.00 -1.24 5.90
CA LYS A 62 7.11 -0.07 5.94
C LYS A 62 5.86 -0.37 6.77
N LEU A 63 5.29 -1.57 6.61
CA LEU A 63 4.10 -2.02 7.35
C LEU A 63 4.40 -2.21 8.84
N VAL A 64 5.54 -2.84 9.17
CA VAL A 64 5.99 -3.04 10.56
C VAL A 64 6.25 -1.69 11.23
N SER A 65 6.95 -0.78 10.55
CA SER A 65 7.22 0.57 11.04
C SER A 65 5.94 1.35 11.28
N PHE A 66 4.97 1.29 10.36
CA PHE A 66 3.66 1.89 10.54
C PHE A 66 2.91 1.32 11.75
N TYR A 67 2.89 -0.01 11.88
CA TYR A 67 2.25 -0.67 13.03
C TYR A 67 2.87 -0.22 14.35
N MET A 68 4.20 -0.33 14.48
CA MET A 68 4.90 -0.07 15.74
C MET A 68 4.89 1.40 16.13
N LYS A 69 5.10 2.31 15.16
CA LYS A 69 5.32 3.73 15.45
C LYS A 69 4.07 4.60 15.35
N CYS A 70 3.04 4.16 14.60
CA CYS A 70 1.83 4.95 14.36
C CYS A 70 0.61 4.29 14.98
N LEU A 71 0.32 3.03 14.65
CA LEU A 71 -0.92 2.38 15.06
C LEU A 71 -0.89 1.95 16.53
N LEU A 72 0.15 1.24 16.96
CA LEU A 72 0.28 0.69 18.31
C LEU A 72 0.18 1.76 19.42
N PRO A 73 0.82 2.95 19.32
CA PRO A 73 0.66 3.99 20.33
C PRO A 73 -0.78 4.49 20.48
N GLU A 74 -1.54 4.53 19.38
CA GLU A 74 -2.95 4.95 19.41
C GLU A 74 -3.89 3.81 19.85
N LEU A 75 -3.48 2.55 19.75
CA LEU A 75 -4.20 1.42 20.32
C LEU A 75 -4.03 1.34 21.84
N VAL A 76 -2.81 1.56 22.34
CA VAL A 76 -2.48 1.44 23.78
C VAL A 76 -2.87 2.70 24.56
N ASP A 77 -2.70 3.88 23.96
CA ASP A 77 -2.94 5.17 24.61
C ASP A 77 -3.65 6.14 23.64
N PRO A 78 -4.95 5.97 23.37
CA PRO A 78 -5.65 6.75 22.34
C PRO A 78 -5.64 8.26 22.62
N ARG A 79 -5.16 9.09 21.68
CA ARG A 79 -5.14 10.56 21.84
C ARG A 79 -6.41 11.23 21.38
N LYS A 80 -7.02 10.70 20.32
CA LYS A 80 -8.19 11.31 19.69
C LYS A 80 -9.37 11.50 20.65
N VAL A 81 -9.60 10.54 21.55
CA VAL A 81 -10.67 10.62 22.58
C VAL A 81 -10.43 11.69 23.64
N ARG A 82 -9.19 12.19 23.76
CA ARG A 82 -8.78 13.27 24.67
C ARG A 82 -8.60 14.61 23.95
N ASN A 83 -9.06 14.74 22.70
CA ASN A 83 -8.83 15.92 21.86
C ASN A 83 -7.35 16.28 21.66
N MET A 84 -6.46 15.30 21.72
CA MET A 84 -5.03 15.48 21.48
C MET A 84 -4.68 15.12 20.02
N PRO A 85 -3.67 15.78 19.41
CA PRO A 85 -3.21 15.44 18.06
C PRO A 85 -2.59 14.03 18.02
N ILE A 86 -2.76 13.35 16.89
CA ILE A 86 -2.17 12.03 16.63
C ILE A 86 -0.64 12.11 16.68
N ARG A 87 -0.01 11.05 17.18
CA ARG A 87 1.44 10.89 17.16
C ARG A 87 1.90 10.52 15.75
N ASP A 88 2.50 11.48 15.05
CA ASP A 88 3.27 11.18 13.85
C ASP A 88 4.76 11.03 14.20
N PRO A 89 5.42 9.94 13.80
CA PRO A 89 6.87 9.79 13.89
C PRO A 89 7.61 10.86 13.08
N ASP A 90 8.81 11.25 13.51
CA ASP A 90 9.65 12.25 12.82
C ASP A 90 9.87 11.93 11.34
N THR A 91 10.01 10.65 10.99
CA THR A 91 10.18 10.22 9.60
C THR A 91 8.98 10.59 8.73
N ILE A 92 7.75 10.54 9.28
CA ILE A 92 6.53 10.92 8.56
C ILE A 92 6.43 12.45 8.47
N LEU A 93 6.73 13.17 9.56
CA LEU A 93 6.74 14.63 9.57
C LEU A 93 7.73 15.20 8.54
N GLN A 94 8.94 14.65 8.47
CA GLN A 94 9.95 15.01 7.48
C GLN A 94 9.49 14.69 6.05
N ALA A 95 8.86 13.54 5.82
CA ALA A 95 8.33 13.18 4.50
C ALA A 95 7.22 14.14 4.04
N ILE A 96 6.34 14.55 4.95
CA ILE A 96 5.28 15.54 4.69
C ILE A 96 5.91 16.89 4.31
N GLU A 97 6.90 17.34 5.07
CA GLU A 97 7.58 18.61 4.80
C GLU A 97 8.34 18.60 3.47
N ASN A 98 9.09 17.53 3.19
CA ASN A 98 9.77 17.35 1.91
C ASN A 98 8.81 17.36 0.72
N ARG A 99 7.59 16.83 0.90
CA ARG A 99 6.55 16.87 -0.13
C ARG A 99 6.01 18.28 -0.34
N LYS A 100 5.81 19.05 0.74
CA LYS A 100 5.37 20.45 0.66
C LYS A 100 6.40 21.33 -0.05
N ARG A 101 7.69 21.10 0.16
CA ARG A 101 8.78 21.86 -0.51
C ARG A 101 8.91 21.58 -2.01
N LYS A 102 8.35 20.47 -2.50
CA LYS A 102 8.39 20.08 -3.92
C LYS A 102 7.16 20.55 -4.71
N LEU A 103 6.18 21.16 -4.04
CA LEU A 103 4.98 21.77 -4.63
C LEU A 103 5.20 23.27 -4.78
#